data_AF-A0A251Y8I6-F1
#
_entry.id   AF-A0A251Y8I6-F1
#
_cell.length_a   1.000
_cell.length_b   1.000
_cell.length_c   1.000
_cell.angle_alpha   90.00
_cell.angle_beta   90.00
_cell.angle_gamma   90.00
#
_symmetry.space_group_name_H-M   'P 1'
#
loop_
_entity.id
_entity.type
_entity.pdbx_description
1 polymer ?
#
loop_
_entity_poly.entity_id
_entity_poly.type
_entity_poly.pdbx_seq_one_letter_code
_entity_poly.pdbx_strand_id
1 'polypeptide(L)'
;MHSVMTSATGLRERRRAETSARLTTLARRLTAERGLSGFTVEEVCDEAGVSRRTFFNYFASKEDALFGRSAHVDTADLEEAFVAAGDPEDPALSPTLLDDLAALCLERWARLDTDGTSMQDMHAAFRREPGLLVRALEAAMEDEAKDVLLVERREGLPAGDLRASVVVQTMGSLGRASAREFLVAGNADPIQLILRRRLDALREIAHPTTVTTRQHERTP
;
A
#
# COMPACT_ATOMS: atom_id res chain seq x y z
N MET A 1 -31.04 -24.06 4.12
CA MET A 1 -30.22 -23.69 5.30
C MET A 1 -29.00 -22.82 4.98
N HIS A 2 -28.67 -22.50 3.72
CA HIS A 2 -27.48 -21.70 3.35
C HIS A 2 -27.58 -20.17 3.58
N SER A 3 -28.77 -19.60 3.75
CA SER A 3 -28.96 -18.13 3.80
C SER A 3 -28.63 -17.48 5.16
N VAL A 4 -28.81 -18.20 6.27
CA VAL A 4 -28.59 -17.67 7.65
C VAL A 4 -27.11 -17.68 8.06
N MET A 5 -26.30 -18.60 7.51
CA MET A 5 -24.87 -18.68 7.81
C MET A 5 -24.07 -17.52 7.16
N THR A 6 -24.47 -17.06 5.97
CA THR A 6 -23.84 -15.93 5.30
C THR A 6 -24.08 -14.62 6.06
N SER A 7 -25.28 -14.40 6.58
CA SER A 7 -25.63 -13.17 7.32
C SER A 7 -24.90 -13.07 8.67
N ALA A 8 -24.74 -14.19 9.39
CA ALA A 8 -24.01 -14.23 10.66
C ALA A 8 -22.48 -14.11 10.48
N THR A 9 -21.96 -14.49 9.32
CA THR A 9 -20.54 -14.34 8.97
C THR A 9 -20.24 -12.89 8.59
N GLY A 10 -21.07 -12.26 7.76
CA GLY A 10 -20.93 -10.85 7.39
C GLY A 10 -21.07 -9.88 8.59
N LEU A 11 -21.94 -10.17 9.56
CA LEU A 11 -22.04 -9.33 10.78
C LEU A 11 -20.78 -9.44 11.65
N ARG A 12 -20.15 -10.62 11.71
CA ARG A 12 -18.90 -10.84 12.46
C ARG A 12 -17.73 -10.15 11.78
N GLU A 13 -17.62 -10.25 10.45
CA GLU A 13 -16.59 -9.56 9.67
C GLU A 13 -16.73 -8.04 9.77
N ARG A 14 -17.97 -7.52 9.69
CA ARG A 14 -18.23 -6.09 9.86
C ARG A 14 -17.83 -5.58 11.25
N ARG A 15 -18.28 -6.25 12.31
CA ARG A 15 -17.88 -5.89 13.70
C ARG A 15 -16.37 -5.98 13.90
N ARG A 16 -15.73 -6.93 13.21
CA ARG A 16 -14.28 -7.09 13.23
C ARG A 16 -13.59 -5.90 12.56
N ALA A 17 -14.01 -5.54 11.35
CA ALA A 17 -13.49 -4.38 10.64
C ALA A 17 -13.69 -3.08 11.45
N GLU A 18 -14.88 -2.87 12.02
CA GLU A 18 -15.20 -1.72 12.87
C GLU A 18 -14.29 -1.65 14.11
N THR A 19 -14.01 -2.79 14.75
CA THR A 19 -13.08 -2.86 15.90
C THR A 19 -11.64 -2.54 15.48
N SER A 20 -11.20 -3.10 14.35
CA SER A 20 -9.86 -2.88 13.80
C SER A 20 -9.64 -1.41 13.42
N ALA A 21 -10.62 -0.79 12.76
CA ALA A 21 -10.61 0.62 12.38
C ALA A 21 -10.53 1.51 13.62
N ARG A 22 -11.36 1.26 14.64
CA ARG A 22 -11.35 2.03 15.89
C ARG A 22 -10.01 1.96 16.62
N LEU A 23 -9.41 0.77 16.72
CA LEU A 23 -8.09 0.59 17.33
C LEU A 23 -7.00 1.33 16.55
N THR A 24 -7.08 1.30 15.21
CA THR A 24 -6.15 2.00 14.31
C THR A 24 -6.23 3.52 14.48
N THR A 25 -7.45 4.07 14.47
CA THR A 25 -7.70 5.50 14.67
C THR A 25 -7.16 5.98 16.02
N LEU A 26 -7.38 5.21 17.10
CA LEU A 26 -6.84 5.55 18.42
C LEU A 26 -5.31 5.49 18.47
N ALA A 27 -4.70 4.46 17.87
CA ALA A 27 -3.25 4.35 17.80
C ALA A 27 -2.63 5.51 17.01
N ARG A 28 -3.22 5.90 15.87
CA ARG A 28 -2.80 7.06 15.06
C ARG A 28 -2.88 8.35 15.86
N ARG A 29 -4.01 8.61 16.52
CA ARG A 29 -4.23 9.81 17.33
C ARG A 29 -3.24 9.91 18.49
N LEU A 30 -3.08 8.84 19.28
CA LEU A 30 -2.14 8.83 20.41
C LEU A 30 -0.69 8.95 19.96
N THR A 31 -0.33 8.37 18.81
CA THR A 31 1.01 8.55 18.21
C THR A 31 1.23 10.01 17.78
N ALA A 32 0.23 10.66 17.17
CA ALA A 32 0.30 12.07 16.80
C ALA A 32 0.49 12.98 18.03
N GLU A 33 -0.26 12.72 19.11
CA GLU A 33 -0.22 13.52 20.35
C GLU A 33 1.06 13.30 21.17
N ARG A 34 1.45 12.03 21.36
CA ARG A 34 2.42 11.62 22.40
C ARG A 34 3.64 10.88 21.84
N GLY A 35 3.58 10.44 20.58
CA GLY A 35 4.60 9.58 19.98
C GLY A 35 4.34 8.10 20.25
N LEU A 36 4.97 7.21 19.49
CA LEU A 36 4.73 5.78 19.57
C LEU A 36 5.11 5.22 20.95
N SER A 37 6.16 5.75 21.59
CA SER A 37 6.57 5.36 22.94
C SER A 37 5.77 6.04 24.06
N GLY A 38 4.95 7.06 23.73
CA GLY A 38 4.26 7.92 24.69
C GLY A 38 2.91 7.41 25.20
N PHE A 39 2.48 6.22 24.76
CA PHE A 39 1.27 5.56 25.23
C PHE A 39 1.44 4.03 25.29
N THR A 40 0.52 3.35 25.96
CA THR A 40 0.50 1.90 26.18
C THR A 40 -0.62 1.21 25.41
N VAL A 41 -0.49 -0.10 25.19
CA VAL A 41 -1.58 -0.89 24.58
C VAL A 41 -2.81 -0.86 25.48
N GLU A 42 -2.60 -0.86 26.80
CA GLU A 42 -3.62 -0.70 27.84
C GLU A 42 -4.46 0.57 27.62
N GLU A 43 -3.84 1.73 27.43
CA GLU A 43 -4.56 2.99 27.17
C GLU A 43 -5.43 2.93 25.90
N VAL A 44 -4.90 2.33 24.81
CA VAL A 44 -5.69 2.12 23.58
C VAL A 44 -6.88 1.20 23.85
N CYS A 45 -6.65 0.12 24.59
CA CYS A 45 -7.67 -0.87 24.94
C CYS A 45 -8.79 -0.26 25.79
N ASP A 46 -8.42 0.54 26.79
CA ASP A 46 -9.35 1.21 27.69
C ASP A 46 -10.24 2.19 26.92
N GLU A 47 -9.64 2.99 26.03
CA GLU A 47 -10.40 3.94 25.21
C GLU A 47 -11.26 3.24 24.14
N ALA A 48 -10.78 2.13 23.58
CA ALA A 48 -11.56 1.30 22.67
C ALA A 48 -12.61 0.44 23.41
N GLY A 49 -12.59 0.32 24.73
CA GLY A 49 -13.44 -0.61 25.46
C GLY A 49 -13.25 -2.07 25.02
N VAL A 50 -12.01 -2.50 24.77
CA VAL A 50 -11.66 -3.89 24.45
C VAL A 50 -10.59 -4.41 25.41
N SER A 51 -10.42 -5.73 25.49
CA SER A 51 -9.34 -6.31 26.30
C SER A 51 -8.00 -6.27 25.55
N ARG A 52 -6.87 -6.36 26.26
CA ARG A 52 -5.55 -6.57 25.62
C ARG A 52 -5.50 -7.81 24.74
N ARG A 53 -6.12 -8.91 25.18
CA ARG A 53 -6.24 -10.12 24.37
C ARG A 53 -6.96 -9.81 23.06
N THR A 54 -8.02 -8.99 23.11
CA THR A 54 -8.71 -8.52 21.92
C THR A 54 -7.74 -7.74 21.04
N PHE A 55 -7.03 -6.73 21.55
CA PHE A 55 -6.03 -5.98 20.77
C PHE A 55 -5.04 -6.89 20.05
N PHE A 56 -4.41 -7.82 20.78
CA PHE A 56 -3.41 -8.74 20.22
C PHE A 56 -4.00 -9.77 19.23
N ASN A 57 -5.32 -9.99 19.23
CA ASN A 57 -5.97 -10.76 18.17
C ASN A 57 -6.03 -10.00 16.83
N TYR A 58 -5.93 -8.67 16.84
CA TYR A 58 -5.94 -7.84 15.63
C TYR A 58 -4.53 -7.43 15.21
N PHE A 59 -3.70 -7.00 16.16
CA PHE A 59 -2.41 -6.37 15.91
C PHE A 59 -1.32 -6.99 16.79
N ALA A 60 -0.19 -7.35 16.19
CA ALA A 60 0.94 -7.88 16.95
C ALA A 60 1.66 -6.80 17.78
N SER A 61 1.51 -5.52 17.40
CA SER A 61 2.19 -4.40 18.06
C SER A 61 1.40 -3.09 17.96
N LYS A 62 1.84 -2.06 18.72
CA LYS A 62 1.34 -0.68 18.56
C LYS A 62 1.60 -0.12 17.16
N GLU A 63 2.69 -0.55 16.55
CA GLU A 63 3.06 -0.14 15.20
C GLU A 63 2.12 -0.75 14.16
N ASP A 64 1.75 -2.02 14.32
CA ASP A 64 0.75 -2.64 13.44
C ASP A 64 -0.61 -1.95 13.54
N ALA A 65 -1.00 -1.58 14.77
CA ALA A 65 -2.22 -0.81 15.00
C ALA A 65 -2.12 0.58 14.35
N LEU A 66 -0.98 1.26 14.46
CA LEU A 66 -0.74 2.56 13.80
C LEU A 66 -0.90 2.47 12.27
N PHE A 67 -0.34 1.42 11.66
CA PHE A 67 -0.37 1.24 10.21
C PHE A 67 -1.63 0.55 9.69
N GLY A 68 -2.53 0.13 10.58
CA GLY A 68 -3.71 -0.64 10.18
C GLY A 68 -3.37 -2.03 9.63
N ARG A 69 -2.15 -2.54 9.89
CA ARG A 69 -1.70 -3.89 9.51
C ARG A 69 -2.33 -4.94 10.41
N SER A 70 -3.65 -5.03 10.32
CA SER A 70 -4.40 -6.08 11.00
C SER A 70 -4.07 -7.41 10.35
N ALA A 71 -3.98 -8.48 11.13
CA ALA A 71 -3.83 -9.85 10.61
C ALA A 71 -5.01 -10.30 9.70
N HIS A 72 -5.94 -9.40 9.42
CA HIS A 72 -7.22 -9.65 8.77
C HIS A 72 -7.57 -8.61 7.70
N VAL A 73 -6.63 -7.75 7.29
CA VAL A 73 -6.83 -6.96 6.07
C VAL A 73 -6.82 -7.94 4.91
N ASP A 74 -7.99 -8.23 4.36
CA ASP A 74 -8.12 -9.08 3.19
C ASP A 74 -7.78 -8.27 1.93
N THR A 75 -6.79 -8.74 1.18
CA THR A 75 -6.37 -8.19 -0.11
C THR A 75 -6.49 -9.24 -1.22
N ALA A 76 -7.04 -10.42 -0.92
CA ALA A 76 -7.06 -11.54 -1.84
C ALA A 76 -7.87 -11.24 -3.11
N ASP A 77 -8.96 -10.49 -3.00
CA ASP A 77 -9.78 -10.05 -4.13
C ASP A 77 -9.02 -9.07 -5.04
N LEU A 78 -8.21 -8.16 -4.48
CA LEU A 78 -7.35 -7.27 -5.27
C LEU A 78 -6.25 -8.05 -5.99
N GLU A 79 -5.67 -9.03 -5.31
CA GLU A 79 -4.62 -9.88 -5.85
C GLU A 79 -5.14 -10.78 -6.97
N GLU A 80 -6.36 -11.33 -6.79
CA GLU A 80 -7.04 -12.11 -7.82
C GLU A 80 -7.39 -11.25 -9.03
N ALA A 81 -7.93 -10.05 -8.82
CA ALA A 81 -8.21 -9.11 -9.90
C ALA A 81 -6.94 -8.70 -10.66
N PHE A 82 -5.83 -8.45 -9.95
CA PHE A 82 -4.55 -8.14 -10.55
C PHE A 82 -4.01 -9.30 -11.41
N VAL A 83 -4.11 -10.54 -10.93
CA VAL A 83 -3.67 -11.72 -11.69
C VAL A 83 -4.56 -11.94 -12.91
N ALA A 84 -5.87 -11.77 -12.78
CA ALA A 84 -6.83 -11.96 -13.86
C ALA A 84 -6.73 -10.91 -14.99
N ALA A 85 -6.05 -9.79 -14.75
CA ALA A 85 -5.84 -8.74 -15.74
C ALA A 85 -4.67 -9.02 -16.71
N GLY A 86 -3.85 -10.05 -16.44
CA GLY A 86 -2.74 -10.46 -17.31
C GLY A 86 -3.15 -11.50 -18.36
N ASP A 87 -2.22 -11.78 -19.28
CA ASP A 87 -2.32 -12.89 -20.22
C ASP A 87 -1.11 -13.83 -20.04
N PRO A 88 -1.26 -14.97 -19.35
CA PRO A 88 -0.17 -15.89 -19.09
C PRO A 88 0.28 -16.68 -20.34
N GLU A 89 -0.45 -16.61 -21.45
CA GLU A 89 -0.09 -17.28 -22.70
C GLU A 89 0.74 -16.39 -23.64
N ASP A 90 0.76 -15.07 -23.41
CA ASP A 90 1.58 -14.13 -24.19
C ASP A 90 3.05 -14.19 -23.73
N PRO A 91 4.02 -14.43 -24.63
CA PRO A 91 5.44 -14.38 -24.27
C PRO A 91 5.96 -12.98 -23.89
N ALA A 92 5.22 -11.92 -24.23
CA ALA A 92 5.51 -10.54 -23.86
C ALA A 92 4.83 -10.16 -22.54
N LEU A 93 5.47 -9.27 -21.76
CA LEU A 93 4.83 -8.70 -20.58
C LEU A 93 3.65 -7.82 -20.99
N SER A 94 2.56 -7.91 -20.23
CA SER A 94 1.36 -7.10 -20.41
C SER A 94 1.72 -5.60 -20.39
N PRO A 95 1.27 -4.80 -21.36
CA PRO A 95 1.57 -3.37 -21.41
C PRO A 95 0.98 -2.59 -20.23
N THR A 96 -0.03 -3.15 -19.56
CA THR A 96 -0.69 -2.57 -18.39
C THR A 96 -0.06 -2.98 -17.06
N LEU A 97 0.90 -3.91 -17.05
CA LEU A 97 1.46 -4.50 -15.82
C LEU A 97 1.87 -3.46 -14.77
N LEU A 98 2.57 -2.40 -15.18
CA LEU A 98 3.03 -1.35 -14.27
C LEU A 98 1.88 -0.48 -13.72
N ASP A 99 0.87 -0.18 -14.55
CA ASP A 99 -0.29 0.61 -14.11
C ASP A 99 -1.14 -0.19 -13.12
N ASP A 100 -1.38 -1.46 -13.43
CA ASP A 100 -2.20 -2.34 -12.60
C ASP A 100 -1.50 -2.68 -11.28
N LEU A 101 -0.17 -2.83 -11.29
CA LEU A 101 0.60 -3.03 -10.06
C LEU A 101 0.57 -1.77 -9.19
N ALA A 102 0.68 -0.58 -9.81
CA ALA A 102 0.53 0.68 -9.09
C ALA A 102 -0.88 0.83 -8.50
N ALA A 103 -1.92 0.44 -9.25
CA ALA A 103 -3.30 0.43 -8.76
C ALA A 103 -3.45 -0.53 -7.56
N LEU A 104 -2.94 -1.76 -7.66
CA LEU A 104 -2.93 -2.72 -6.56
C LEU A 104 -2.27 -2.14 -5.29
N CYS A 105 -1.08 -1.53 -5.42
CA CYS A 105 -0.40 -0.91 -4.29
C CYS A 105 -1.22 0.25 -3.67
N LEU A 106 -1.84 1.09 -4.49
CA LEU A 106 -2.66 2.21 -4.04
C LEU A 106 -3.96 1.74 -3.36
N GLU A 107 -4.60 0.69 -3.88
CA GLU A 107 -5.81 0.13 -3.29
C GLU A 107 -5.52 -0.61 -1.98
N ARG A 108 -4.40 -1.35 -1.90
CA ARG A 108 -3.91 -1.90 -0.63
C ARG A 108 -3.67 -0.81 0.39
N TRP A 109 -3.02 0.29 -0.01
CA TRP A 109 -2.81 1.45 0.85
C TRP A 109 -4.14 2.06 1.31
N ALA A 110 -5.10 2.23 0.41
CA ALA A 110 -6.41 2.78 0.74
C ALA A 110 -7.17 1.89 1.74
N ARG A 111 -7.04 0.55 1.66
CA ARG A 111 -7.64 -0.37 2.64
C ARG A 111 -7.05 -0.27 4.04
N LEU A 112 -5.81 0.21 4.16
CA LEU A 112 -5.20 0.54 5.45
C LEU A 112 -5.70 1.87 6.03
N ASP A 113 -6.37 2.70 5.24
CA ASP A 113 -6.97 3.97 5.66
C ASP A 113 -8.49 3.87 5.72
N THR A 114 -9.04 3.50 6.88
CA THR A 114 -10.45 3.14 6.99
C THR A 114 -11.41 4.34 7.05
N ASP A 115 -10.95 5.55 7.43
CA ASP A 115 -11.87 6.63 7.87
C ASP A 115 -11.50 8.06 7.40
N GLY A 116 -10.36 8.29 6.72
CA GLY A 116 -9.94 9.61 6.20
C GLY A 116 -9.49 10.65 7.25
N THR A 117 -10.07 10.66 8.46
CA THR A 117 -9.52 11.37 9.65
C THR A 117 -8.19 10.75 10.10
N SER A 118 -8.04 9.45 9.84
CA SER A 118 -6.81 8.67 10.02
C SER A 118 -5.60 9.25 9.30
N MET A 119 -5.78 9.84 8.12
CA MET A 119 -4.66 10.34 7.32
C MET A 119 -4.02 11.58 7.96
N GLN A 120 -4.81 12.46 8.61
CA GLN A 120 -4.28 13.64 9.30
C GLN A 120 -3.45 13.27 10.53
N ASP A 121 -3.97 12.36 11.36
CA ASP A 121 -3.25 11.85 12.53
C ASP A 121 -2.01 11.06 12.11
N MET A 122 -2.09 10.29 11.01
CA MET A 122 -0.94 9.60 10.45
C MET A 122 0.13 10.58 9.93
N HIS A 123 -0.25 11.67 9.27
CA HIS A 123 0.69 12.75 8.90
C HIS A 123 1.32 13.40 10.13
N ALA A 124 0.53 13.66 11.17
CA ALA A 124 1.05 14.22 12.42
C ALA A 124 2.01 13.25 13.14
N ALA A 125 1.68 11.95 13.16
CA ALA A 125 2.53 10.90 13.69
C ALA A 125 3.88 10.81 12.94
N PHE A 126 3.87 10.82 11.61
CA PHE A 126 5.11 10.81 10.82
C PHE A 126 5.94 12.08 10.98
N ARG A 127 5.30 13.25 11.12
CA ARG A 127 6.02 14.50 11.41
C ARG A 127 6.69 14.46 12.79
N ARG A 128 6.02 13.89 13.79
CA ARG A 128 6.56 13.74 15.14
C ARG A 128 7.70 12.72 15.18
N GLU A 129 7.53 11.60 14.50
CA GLU A 129 8.48 10.50 14.47
C GLU A 129 8.78 10.07 13.02
N PRO A 130 9.72 10.74 12.33
CA PRO A 130 10.07 10.40 10.95
C PRO A 130 10.55 8.95 10.77
N GLY A 131 11.09 8.34 11.83
CA GLY A 131 11.48 6.92 11.81
C GLY A 131 10.31 5.96 11.56
N LEU A 132 9.07 6.34 11.92
CA LEU A 132 7.89 5.53 11.64
C LEU A 132 7.63 5.42 10.13
N LEU A 133 7.94 6.47 9.36
CA LEU A 133 7.82 6.39 7.90
C LEU A 133 8.79 5.36 7.35
N VAL A 134 10.05 5.39 7.79
CA VAL A 134 11.06 4.43 7.33
C VAL A 134 10.60 3.00 7.63
N ARG A 135 10.10 2.75 8.84
CA ARG A 135 9.60 1.43 9.24
C ARG A 135 8.34 1.01 8.47
N ALA A 136 7.43 1.93 8.18
CA ALA A 136 6.26 1.67 7.34
C ALA A 136 6.67 1.24 5.92
N LEU A 137 7.69 1.92 5.36
CA LEU A 137 8.21 1.60 4.04
C LEU A 137 9.00 0.28 4.02
N GLU A 138 9.76 -0.03 5.07
CA GLU A 138 10.46 -1.32 5.22
C GLU A 138 9.46 -2.49 5.34
N ALA A 139 8.44 -2.32 6.16
CA ALA A 139 7.33 -3.25 6.30
C ALA A 139 6.64 -3.55 4.96
N ALA A 140 6.40 -2.53 4.14
CA ALA A 140 5.82 -2.70 2.81
C ALA A 140 6.75 -3.45 1.83
N MET A 141 8.07 -3.44 2.08
CA MET A 141 9.05 -4.20 1.29
C MET A 141 9.14 -5.68 1.69
N GLU A 142 8.79 -6.05 2.93
CA GLU A 142 8.78 -7.47 3.33
C GLU A 142 7.76 -8.31 2.54
N ASP A 143 6.73 -7.66 1.96
CA ASP A 143 5.77 -8.29 1.05
C ASP A 143 6.26 -8.40 -0.41
N GLU A 144 7.46 -7.91 -0.74
CA GLU A 144 8.03 -7.92 -2.10
C GLU A 144 8.05 -9.33 -2.71
N ALA A 145 8.45 -10.35 -1.94
CA ALA A 145 8.48 -11.73 -2.43
C ALA A 145 7.09 -12.26 -2.84
N LYS A 146 6.03 -11.81 -2.16
CA LYS A 146 4.65 -12.18 -2.53
C LYS A 146 4.24 -11.47 -3.81
N ASP A 147 4.60 -10.21 -3.96
CA ASP A 147 4.28 -9.43 -5.16
C ASP A 147 5.03 -9.95 -6.39
N VAL A 148 6.24 -10.47 -6.23
CA VAL A 148 6.94 -11.19 -7.32
C VAL A 148 6.13 -12.40 -7.76
N LEU A 149 5.64 -13.22 -6.83
CA LEU A 149 4.77 -14.36 -7.15
C LEU A 149 3.47 -13.93 -7.85
N LEU A 150 2.90 -12.77 -7.49
CA LEU A 150 1.73 -12.23 -8.17
C LEU A 150 2.03 -11.89 -9.63
N VAL A 151 3.14 -11.20 -9.89
CA VAL A 151 3.57 -10.85 -11.25
C VAL A 151 3.90 -12.11 -12.06
N GLU A 152 4.58 -13.09 -11.45
CA GLU A 152 4.89 -14.36 -12.12
C GLU A 152 3.62 -15.10 -12.55
N ARG A 153 2.63 -15.22 -11.65
CA ARG A 153 1.35 -15.86 -11.97
C ARG A 153 0.57 -15.11 -13.04
N ARG A 154 0.55 -13.78 -12.95
CA ARG A 154 -0.17 -12.90 -13.88
C ARG A 154 0.36 -13.01 -15.31
N GLU A 155 1.69 -13.05 -15.46
CA GLU A 155 2.38 -12.98 -16.74
C GLU A 155 2.90 -14.36 -17.21
N GLY A 156 2.51 -15.45 -16.54
CA GLY A 156 2.94 -16.81 -16.91
C GLY A 156 4.46 -17.06 -16.79
N LEU A 157 5.16 -16.30 -15.95
CA LEU A 157 6.61 -16.35 -15.83
C LEU A 157 7.07 -17.53 -14.95
N PRO A 158 8.25 -18.10 -15.22
CA PRO A 158 8.84 -19.12 -14.34
C PRO A 158 9.17 -18.52 -12.97
N ALA A 159 9.15 -19.37 -11.94
CA ALA A 159 9.53 -18.96 -10.60
C ALA A 159 10.98 -18.42 -10.55
N GLY A 160 11.15 -17.24 -9.97
CA GLY A 160 12.41 -16.51 -9.90
C GLY A 160 12.76 -15.72 -11.17
N ASP A 161 11.81 -15.47 -12.07
CA ASP A 161 12.08 -14.68 -13.28
C ASP A 161 12.49 -13.25 -12.89
N LEU A 162 13.64 -12.82 -13.41
CA LEU A 162 14.20 -11.50 -13.11
C LEU A 162 13.24 -10.36 -13.49
N ARG A 163 12.43 -10.52 -14.56
CA ARG A 163 11.47 -9.51 -14.99
C ARG A 163 10.45 -9.21 -13.91
N ALA A 164 9.92 -10.24 -13.24
CA ALA A 164 8.98 -10.09 -12.14
C ALA A 164 9.61 -9.32 -10.97
N SER A 165 10.82 -9.72 -10.55
CA SER A 165 11.54 -9.03 -9.48
C SER A 165 11.84 -7.56 -9.81
N VAL A 166 12.28 -7.25 -11.03
CA VAL A 166 12.64 -5.89 -11.44
C VAL A 166 11.40 -4.99 -11.47
N VAL A 167 10.27 -5.49 -11.97
CA VAL A 167 9.00 -4.74 -11.98
C VAL A 167 8.57 -4.38 -10.56
N VAL A 168 8.59 -5.36 -9.64
CA VAL A 168 8.19 -5.14 -8.24
C VAL A 168 9.17 -4.21 -7.51
N GLN A 169 10.49 -4.39 -7.68
CA GLN A 169 11.52 -3.53 -7.08
C GLN A 169 11.46 -2.09 -7.56
N THR A 170 11.20 -1.93 -8.86
CA THR A 170 10.99 -0.60 -9.45
C THR A 170 9.75 0.03 -8.83
N MET A 171 8.64 -0.72 -8.74
CA MET A 171 7.40 -0.22 -8.14
C MET A 171 7.57 0.16 -6.67
N GLY A 172 8.22 -0.69 -5.87
CA GLY A 172 8.55 -0.40 -4.49
C GLY A 172 9.41 0.86 -4.35
N SER A 173 10.37 1.06 -5.25
CA SER A 173 11.21 2.26 -5.26
C SER A 173 10.43 3.53 -5.58
N LEU A 174 9.56 3.48 -6.60
CA LEU A 174 8.67 4.59 -6.95
C LEU A 174 7.67 4.88 -5.82
N GLY A 175 7.06 3.85 -5.24
CA GLY A 175 6.14 3.96 -4.11
C GLY A 175 6.79 4.61 -2.89
N ARG A 176 8.01 4.19 -2.51
CA ARG A 176 8.77 4.81 -1.41
C ARG A 176 9.09 6.28 -1.67
N ALA A 177 9.49 6.63 -2.89
CA ALA A 177 9.73 8.03 -3.26
C ALA A 177 8.44 8.85 -3.20
N SER A 178 7.33 8.31 -3.69
CA SER A 178 6.00 8.94 -3.61
C SER A 178 5.52 9.15 -2.19
N ALA A 179 5.67 8.14 -1.31
CA ALA A 179 5.27 8.25 0.09
C ALA A 179 6.09 9.30 0.84
N ARG A 180 7.41 9.39 0.59
CA ARG A 180 8.26 10.43 1.18
C ARG A 180 7.82 11.83 0.79
N GLU A 181 7.51 12.04 -0.49
CA GLU A 181 7.01 13.33 -1.00
C GLU A 181 5.62 13.65 -0.47
N PHE A 182 4.73 12.65 -0.47
CA PHE A 182 3.36 12.77 0.03
C PHE A 182 3.31 13.29 1.48
N LEU A 183 4.28 12.85 2.30
CA LEU A 183 4.39 13.18 3.72
C LEU A 183 5.17 14.46 4.02
N VAL A 184 5.69 15.15 3.00
CA VAL A 184 6.31 16.48 3.19
C VAL A 184 5.25 17.47 3.69
N ALA A 185 5.61 18.24 4.71
CA ALA A 185 4.70 19.25 5.27
C ALA A 185 4.29 20.28 4.21
N GLY A 186 2.99 20.52 4.08
CA GLY A 186 2.43 21.46 3.11
C GLY A 186 2.22 20.86 1.71
N ASN A 187 2.54 19.58 1.50
CA ASN A 187 2.13 18.89 0.29
C ASN A 187 0.60 18.79 0.23
N ALA A 188 0.02 19.27 -0.86
CA ALA A 188 -1.40 19.15 -1.15
C ALA A 188 -1.68 18.06 -2.20
N ASP A 189 -0.63 17.54 -2.86
CA ASP A 189 -0.80 16.58 -3.94
C ASP A 189 -1.15 15.19 -3.37
N PRO A 190 -2.20 14.54 -3.91
CA PRO A 190 -2.57 13.20 -3.50
C PRO A 190 -1.50 12.19 -3.95
N ILE A 191 -1.27 11.13 -3.17
CA ILE A 191 -0.22 10.12 -3.44
C ILE A 191 -0.36 9.49 -4.83
N GLN A 192 -1.60 9.35 -5.34
CA GLN A 192 -1.91 8.85 -6.67
C GLN A 192 -1.31 9.74 -7.76
N LEU A 193 -1.40 11.06 -7.60
CA LEU A 193 -0.84 12.04 -8.55
C LEU A 193 0.69 11.97 -8.54
N ILE A 194 1.30 11.88 -7.35
CA ILE A 194 2.74 11.78 -7.19
C ILE A 194 3.27 10.50 -7.85
N LEU A 195 2.65 9.35 -7.57
CA LEU A 195 3.02 8.07 -8.17
C LEU A 195 2.84 8.07 -9.69
N ARG A 196 1.75 8.66 -10.19
CA ARG A 196 1.49 8.74 -11.64
C ARG A 196 2.57 9.52 -12.36
N ARG A 197 2.97 10.69 -11.86
CA ARG A 197 4.06 11.50 -12.44
C ARG A 197 5.37 10.70 -12.52
N ARG A 198 5.64 9.86 -11.52
CA ARG A 198 6.85 9.01 -11.50
C ARG A 198 6.78 7.85 -12.50
N LEU A 199 5.61 7.24 -12.66
CA LEU A 199 5.37 6.22 -13.70
C LEU A 199 5.52 6.80 -15.10
N ASP A 200 4.99 8.00 -15.34
CA ASP A 200 5.13 8.66 -16.64
C ASP A 200 6.61 8.99 -16.94
N ALA A 201 7.36 9.48 -15.95
CA ALA A 201 8.81 9.68 -16.08
C ALA A 201 9.57 8.36 -16.34
N LEU A 202 9.20 7.25 -15.69
CA LEU A 202 9.80 5.94 -15.95
C LEU A 202 9.57 5.51 -17.41
N ARG A 203 8.37 5.74 -17.95
CA ARG A 203 8.03 5.41 -19.35
C ARG A 203 8.86 6.22 -20.35
N GLU A 204 9.01 7.51 -20.10
CA GLU A 204 9.85 8.38 -20.95
C GLU A 204 11.32 7.92 -20.97
N ILE A 205 11.83 7.44 -19.84
CA ILE A 205 13.19 6.90 -19.73
C ILE A 205 13.33 5.54 -20.43
N ALA A 206 12.34 4.66 -20.28
CA ALA A 206 12.36 3.31 -20.87
C ALA A 206 12.11 3.33 -22.39
N HIS A 207 11.35 4.32 -22.87
CA HIS A 207 11.02 4.53 -24.29
C HIS A 207 11.33 5.98 -24.70
N PRO A 208 12.61 6.37 -24.78
CA PRO A 208 12.97 7.72 -25.15
C PRO A 208 12.53 7.99 -26.59
N THR A 209 11.60 8.92 -26.77
CA THR A 209 11.19 9.35 -28.11
C THR A 209 12.41 9.95 -28.81
N THR A 210 12.97 9.27 -29.80
CA THR A 210 14.03 9.84 -30.64
C THR A 210 13.47 11.04 -31.38
N VAL A 211 13.73 12.25 -30.87
CA VAL A 211 13.55 13.49 -31.62
C VAL A 211 14.64 13.50 -32.69
N THR A 212 14.33 12.94 -33.87
CA THR A 212 15.13 13.15 -35.08
C THR A 212 15.11 14.65 -35.37
N THR A 213 16.17 15.33 -34.93
CA THR A 213 16.45 16.71 -35.31
C THR A 213 16.69 16.68 -36.82
N ARG A 214 15.69 17.05 -37.62
CA ARG A 214 15.91 17.36 -39.03
C ARG A 214 16.83 18.57 -39.06
N GLN A 215 18.12 18.29 -39.26
CA GLN A 215 19.10 19.32 -39.59
C GLN A 215 18.55 20.15 -40.74
N HIS A 216 18.52 21.46 -40.54
CA HIS A 216 18.34 22.44 -41.59
C HIS A 216 19.18 22.04 -42.79
N GLU A 217 18.52 21.79 -43.91
CA GLU A 217 19.11 21.89 -45.24
C GLU A 217 19.61 23.33 -45.40
N ARG A 218 20.86 23.55 -44.99
CA ARG A 218 21.69 24.58 -45.58
C ARG A 218 22.12 24.08 -46.94
N THR A 219 21.60 24.71 -47.98
CA THR A 219 22.23 24.68 -49.31
C THR A 219 21.95 26.02 -49.99
N PRO A 220 22.82 26.46 -50.91
CA PRO A 220 24.09 27.13 -50.64
C PRO A 220 24.12 28.58 -51.13
#